data_AF-A0A9W9JLB4-F1
#
_entry.id   AF-A0A9W9JLB4-F1
#
_cell.length_a   1.000
_cell.length_b   1.000
_cell.length_c   1.000
_cell.angle_alpha   90.00
_cell.angle_beta   90.00
_cell.angle_gamma   90.00
#
_symmetry.space_group_name_H-M   'P 1'
#
loop_
_entity.id
_entity.type
_entity.pdbx_description
1 polymer ?
#
loop_
_entity_poly.entity_id
_entity_poly.type
_entity_poly.pdbx_seq_one_letter_code
_entity_poly.pdbx_strand_id
1 'polypeptide(L)'
;MTGNIRGIVYYGTKPQQPQTQSFPFTNVCEDELLTNLVPHVPKTNAQNFFRWRFNSTSMNVSWDNPTLMQIYHNEMSFSNLSGMIELPFKNKWVYLFIQNTPITHPIHLHGHDFSILAQGQPGPGKPQWDGSIITQNPPRRDTAVLAGNGWLFIAFQTNNPGAWLMHCHIGWHVDEGLALQFIERQDEIRGLVNYIPFNENCAAWSKYVKTKNIVQADSGA
;
A
#
# COMPACT_ATOMS: atom_id res chain seq x y z
N MET A 1 -3.13 -15.19 25.17
CA MET A 1 -4.60 -14.98 25.21
C MET A 1 -5.15 -15.27 23.82
N THR A 2 -5.59 -16.49 23.49
CA THR A 2 -6.12 -16.76 22.14
C THR A 2 -7.15 -17.88 22.19
N GLY A 3 -8.33 -17.60 21.64
CA GLY A 3 -9.48 -18.50 21.66
C GLY A 3 -10.81 -17.78 21.42
N ASN A 4 -10.86 -16.47 21.64
CA ASN A 4 -12.09 -15.67 21.63
C ASN A 4 -12.25 -14.76 20.40
N ILE A 5 -11.37 -14.84 19.40
CA ILE A 5 -11.56 -14.16 18.11
C ILE A 5 -12.52 -15.02 17.29
N ARG A 6 -13.83 -14.95 17.61
CA ARG A 6 -14.89 -15.77 17.01
C ARG A 6 -16.14 -14.93 16.78
N GLY A 7 -16.89 -15.28 15.74
CA GLY A 7 -18.26 -14.80 15.51
C GLY A 7 -19.27 -15.94 15.66
N ILE A 8 -20.55 -15.59 15.79
CA ILE A 8 -21.66 -16.55 15.76
C ILE A 8 -22.43 -16.35 14.47
N VAL A 9 -22.51 -17.39 13.63
CA VAL A 9 -23.44 -17.46 12.50
C VAL A 9 -24.61 -18.33 12.94
N TYR A 10 -25.83 -17.81 12.79
CA TYR A 10 -27.05 -18.46 13.27
C TYR A 10 -28.17 -18.32 12.25
N TYR A 11 -28.93 -19.41 12.02
CA TYR A 11 -29.95 -19.50 10.97
C TYR A 11 -31.39 -19.64 11.50
N GLY A 12 -31.59 -19.78 12.82
CA GLY A 12 -32.94 -19.96 13.39
C GLY A 12 -33.56 -18.67 13.93
N THR A 13 -34.43 -18.78 14.94
CA THR A 13 -35.16 -17.66 15.55
C THR A 13 -34.56 -17.08 16.84
N LYS A 14 -33.61 -17.78 17.51
CA LYS A 14 -32.90 -17.31 18.72
C LYS A 14 -31.42 -17.75 18.74
N PRO A 15 -30.45 -16.81 18.73
CA PRO A 15 -29.03 -17.16 18.77
C PRO A 15 -28.65 -18.05 19.95
N GLN A 16 -27.75 -19.00 19.73
CA GLN A 16 -27.17 -19.87 20.75
C GLN A 16 -25.66 -20.02 20.50
N GLN A 17 -24.90 -20.41 21.53
CA GLN A 17 -23.48 -20.68 21.38
C GLN A 17 -23.25 -21.87 20.42
N PRO A 18 -22.49 -21.70 19.32
CA PRO A 18 -22.23 -22.79 18.39
C PRO A 18 -21.45 -23.94 19.04
N GLN A 19 -21.84 -25.17 18.75
CA GLN A 19 -21.08 -26.40 19.06
C GLN A 19 -20.39 -26.98 17.82
N THR A 20 -20.21 -26.16 16.78
CA THR A 20 -19.55 -26.55 15.53
C THR A 20 -18.08 -26.89 15.75
N GLN A 21 -17.59 -27.90 15.02
CA GLN A 21 -16.16 -28.21 15.00
C GLN A 21 -15.42 -27.17 14.14
N SER A 22 -14.20 -26.81 14.58
CA SER A 22 -13.35 -25.90 13.82
C SER A 22 -12.83 -26.56 12.55
N PHE A 23 -12.81 -25.82 11.46
CA PHE A 23 -12.05 -26.22 10.27
C PHE A 23 -10.55 -26.20 10.58
N PRO A 24 -9.78 -27.24 10.22
CA PRO A 24 -8.33 -27.23 10.42
C PRO A 24 -7.70 -26.17 9.53
N PHE A 25 -6.93 -25.25 10.12
CA PHE A 25 -6.21 -24.22 9.39
C PHE A 25 -4.78 -24.12 9.89
N THR A 26 -3.89 -23.66 9.02
CA THR A 26 -2.51 -23.35 9.40
C THR A 26 -2.46 -21.89 9.81
N ASN A 27 -1.99 -21.61 11.02
CA ASN A 27 -1.82 -20.25 11.51
C ASN A 27 -0.52 -19.65 10.93
N VAL A 28 -0.60 -19.06 9.75
CA VAL A 28 0.52 -18.41 9.05
C VAL A 28 0.17 -16.97 8.70
N CYS A 29 1.20 -16.12 8.61
CA CYS A 29 1.09 -14.74 8.15
C CYS A 29 1.38 -14.67 6.64
N GLU A 30 0.62 -15.40 5.83
CA GLU A 30 0.78 -15.49 4.38
C GLU A 30 -0.55 -15.15 3.68
N ASP A 31 -0.46 -14.64 2.45
CA ASP A 31 -1.64 -14.52 1.59
C ASP A 31 -2.11 -15.90 1.11
N GLU A 32 -3.32 -15.95 0.54
CA GLU A 32 -3.77 -17.07 -0.28
C GLU A 32 -2.77 -17.38 -1.40
N LEU A 33 -2.68 -18.65 -1.80
CA LEU A 33 -1.82 -19.06 -2.91
C LEU A 33 -2.18 -18.28 -4.17
N LEU A 34 -1.17 -17.71 -4.85
CA LEU A 34 -1.38 -16.92 -6.07
C LEU A 34 -2.15 -17.69 -7.15
N THR A 35 -2.02 -19.02 -7.20
CA THR A 35 -2.77 -19.90 -8.12
C THR A 35 -4.28 -19.93 -7.86
N ASN A 36 -4.72 -19.59 -6.64
CA ASN A 36 -6.14 -19.51 -6.27
C ASN A 36 -6.72 -18.11 -6.54
N LEU A 37 -5.87 -17.12 -6.82
CA LEU A 37 -6.26 -15.72 -6.98
C LEU A 37 -6.26 -15.31 -8.46
N VAL A 38 -7.19 -15.86 -9.24
CA VAL A 38 -7.30 -15.54 -10.67
C VAL A 38 -8.36 -14.45 -10.88
N PRO A 39 -7.98 -13.24 -11.34
CA PRO A 39 -8.97 -12.20 -11.64
C PRO A 39 -9.94 -12.66 -12.72
N HIS A 40 -11.23 -12.43 -12.50
CA HIS A 40 -12.27 -12.75 -13.48
C HIS A 40 -12.09 -11.98 -14.79
N VAL A 41 -11.71 -10.70 -14.71
CA VAL A 41 -11.37 -9.87 -15.88
C VAL A 41 -9.86 -9.97 -16.14
N PRO A 42 -9.43 -10.64 -17.23
CA PRO A 42 -8.02 -10.88 -17.48
C PRO A 42 -7.28 -9.60 -17.90
N LYS A 43 -6.02 -9.45 -17.45
CA LYS A 43 -5.12 -8.37 -17.89
C LYS A 43 -3.68 -8.89 -18.02
N THR A 44 -3.00 -8.50 -19.09
CA THR A 44 -1.58 -8.84 -19.32
C THR A 44 -0.70 -7.63 -19.09
N ASN A 45 0.39 -7.81 -18.34
CA ASN A 45 1.36 -6.75 -18.07
C ASN A 45 2.36 -6.63 -19.26
N ALA A 46 2.72 -5.41 -19.67
CA ALA A 46 3.62 -5.20 -20.80
C ALA A 46 5.10 -5.22 -20.38
N GLN A 47 5.98 -5.88 -21.14
CA GLN A 47 7.40 -6.15 -20.79
C GLN A 47 8.36 -4.93 -20.78
N ASN A 48 7.87 -3.69 -20.75
CA ASN A 48 8.75 -2.53 -20.60
C ASN A 48 8.94 -2.24 -19.11
N PHE A 49 10.10 -2.61 -18.59
CA PHE A 49 10.38 -2.62 -17.15
C PHE A 49 11.08 -1.34 -16.69
N PHE A 50 10.57 -0.72 -15.62
CA PHE A 50 11.32 0.22 -14.79
C PHE A 50 11.50 -0.43 -13.43
N ARG A 51 12.74 -0.80 -13.08
CA ARG A 51 13.06 -1.45 -11.80
C ARG A 51 13.52 -0.40 -10.80
N TRP A 52 12.88 -0.38 -9.64
CA TRP A 52 13.24 0.48 -8.51
C TRP A 52 13.74 -0.34 -7.31
N ARG A 53 14.58 0.29 -6.49
CA ARG A 53 15.07 -0.24 -5.21
C ARG A 53 14.85 0.85 -4.15
N PHE A 54 14.21 0.49 -3.03
CA PHE A 54 13.89 1.44 -1.97
C PHE A 54 15.12 1.80 -1.12
N ASN A 55 15.15 3.05 -0.64
CA ASN A 55 16.17 3.54 0.28
C ASN A 55 15.76 3.32 1.75
N SER A 56 16.63 3.69 2.69
CA SER A 56 16.45 3.53 4.13
C SER A 56 15.75 4.73 4.82
N THR A 57 14.84 5.43 4.14
CA THR A 57 14.16 6.62 4.70
C THR A 57 12.81 6.24 5.30
N SER A 58 12.62 6.56 6.58
CA SER A 58 11.30 6.53 7.21
C SER A 58 10.50 7.75 6.78
N MET A 59 9.29 7.54 6.27
CA MET A 59 8.42 8.63 5.86
C MET A 59 7.97 9.46 7.06
N ASN A 60 7.97 10.78 6.88
CA ASN A 60 7.38 11.76 7.78
C ASN A 60 6.82 12.91 6.93
N VAL A 61 5.50 13.03 6.88
CA VAL A 61 4.77 14.05 6.14
C VAL A 61 4.25 15.13 7.09
N SER A 62 3.97 16.32 6.57
CA SER A 62 3.41 17.41 7.36
C SER A 62 1.92 17.54 7.09
N TRP A 63 1.09 17.43 8.14
CA TRP A 63 -0.35 17.69 8.04
C TRP A 63 -0.68 19.14 7.63
N ASP A 64 0.18 20.10 8.00
CA ASP A 64 -0.01 21.52 7.68
C ASP A 64 0.37 21.86 6.23
N ASN A 65 1.22 21.03 5.60
CA ASN A 65 1.63 21.21 4.21
C ASN A 65 1.56 19.88 3.44
N PRO A 66 0.36 19.35 3.15
CA PRO A 66 0.20 18.07 2.46
C PRO A 66 0.76 18.14 1.04
N THR A 67 1.20 17.01 0.48
CA THR A 67 1.88 16.95 -0.83
C THR A 67 1.08 17.59 -1.96
N LEU A 68 -0.25 17.41 -1.97
CA LEU A 68 -1.11 18.04 -2.97
C LEU A 68 -1.10 19.58 -2.89
N MET A 69 -0.95 20.15 -1.68
CA MET A 69 -0.84 21.60 -1.50
C MET A 69 0.51 22.11 -2.01
N GLN A 70 1.60 21.40 -1.69
CA GLN A 70 2.93 21.68 -2.23
C GLN A 70 2.91 21.69 -3.78
N ILE A 71 2.33 20.65 -4.40
CA ILE A 71 2.19 20.55 -5.85
C ILE A 71 1.32 21.69 -6.41
N TYR A 72 0.20 22.02 -5.76
CA TYR A 72 -0.68 23.11 -6.20
C TYR A 72 0.04 24.47 -6.21
N HIS A 73 0.92 24.70 -5.24
CA HIS A 73 1.77 25.89 -5.16
C HIS A 73 3.00 25.86 -6.08
N ASN A 74 3.15 24.81 -6.91
CA ASN A 74 4.30 24.56 -7.78
C ASN A 74 5.62 24.45 -7.01
N GLU A 75 5.57 23.89 -5.80
CA GLU A 75 6.79 23.49 -5.10
C GLU A 75 7.44 22.33 -5.87
N MET A 76 8.75 22.45 -6.09
CA MET A 76 9.56 21.47 -6.82
C MET A 76 10.57 20.76 -5.92
N SER A 77 10.70 21.20 -4.67
CA SER A 77 11.66 20.69 -3.69
C SER A 77 10.91 20.08 -2.52
N PHE A 78 10.79 18.76 -2.52
CA PHE A 78 10.15 18.00 -1.46
C PHE A 78 11.17 17.51 -0.46
N SER A 79 10.79 17.42 0.82
CA SER A 79 11.63 16.79 1.83
C SER A 79 11.89 15.33 1.47
N ASN A 80 13.11 14.83 1.66
CA ASN A 80 13.40 13.40 1.50
C ASN A 80 12.51 12.54 2.41
N LEU A 81 12.09 13.08 3.56
CA LEU A 81 11.17 12.42 4.49
C LEU A 81 9.75 12.25 3.90
N SER A 82 9.39 12.96 2.84
CA SER A 82 8.10 12.76 2.17
C SER A 82 8.00 11.42 1.43
N GLY A 83 9.09 10.64 1.32
CA GLY A 83 9.09 9.33 0.67
C GLY A 83 8.65 9.39 -0.80
N MET A 84 8.90 10.52 -1.48
CA MET A 84 8.38 10.79 -2.81
C MET A 84 9.11 10.03 -3.92
N ILE A 85 8.35 9.42 -4.83
CA ILE A 85 8.84 8.85 -6.09
C ILE A 85 8.04 9.44 -7.24
N GLU A 86 8.71 10.16 -8.14
CA GLU A 86 8.06 10.77 -9.31
C GLU A 86 7.84 9.75 -10.43
N LEU A 87 6.65 9.74 -11.02
CA LEU A 87 6.26 8.92 -12.17
C LEU A 87 5.63 9.82 -13.26
N PRO A 88 6.44 10.51 -14.08
CA PRO A 88 5.95 11.52 -15.03
C PRO A 88 5.30 10.92 -16.30
N PHE A 89 5.40 9.61 -16.49
CA PHE A 89 4.99 8.95 -17.73
C PHE A 89 3.52 8.54 -17.70
N LYS A 90 2.79 8.76 -18.80
CA LYS A 90 1.39 8.36 -18.97
C LYS A 90 1.24 6.93 -19.50
N ASN A 91 0.35 6.17 -18.88
CA ASN A 91 -0.07 4.82 -19.27
C ASN A 91 1.09 3.80 -19.37
N LYS A 92 2.15 3.97 -18.59
CA LYS A 92 3.28 3.04 -18.53
C LYS A 92 3.14 2.10 -17.36
N TRP A 93 3.68 0.90 -17.50
CA TRP A 93 3.76 -0.04 -16.38
C TRP A 93 4.97 0.29 -15.51
N VAL A 94 4.74 0.27 -14.20
CA VAL A 94 5.76 0.43 -13.16
C VAL A 94 5.92 -0.92 -12.48
N TYR A 95 7.16 -1.33 -12.25
CA TYR A 95 7.52 -2.64 -11.72
C TYR A 95 8.33 -2.46 -10.43
N LEU A 96 7.79 -2.94 -9.31
CA LEU A 96 8.40 -2.72 -7.99
C LEU A 96 8.75 -4.04 -7.36
N PHE A 97 10.05 -4.26 -7.17
CA PHE A 97 10.57 -5.40 -6.44
C PHE A 97 10.92 -4.96 -5.02
N ILE A 98 10.14 -5.44 -4.06
CA ILE A 98 10.27 -5.10 -2.64
C ILE A 98 10.92 -6.29 -1.93
N GLN A 99 12.01 -6.05 -1.21
CA GLN A 99 12.68 -7.04 -0.37
C GLN A 99 12.46 -6.68 1.10
N ASN A 100 12.32 -7.70 1.94
CA ASN A 100 11.96 -7.50 3.33
C ASN A 100 13.05 -7.91 4.32
N THR A 101 12.96 -7.33 5.51
CA THR A 101 13.61 -7.82 6.73
C THR A 101 12.67 -8.81 7.46
N PRO A 102 13.01 -9.39 8.61
CA PRO A 102 12.29 -10.56 9.17
C PRO A 102 10.80 -10.38 9.50
N ILE A 103 10.26 -9.16 9.54
CA ILE A 103 8.88 -8.90 9.94
C ILE A 103 7.95 -8.89 8.72
N THR A 104 6.82 -9.58 8.77
CA THR A 104 5.83 -9.58 7.68
C THR A 104 5.03 -8.28 7.64
N HIS A 105 4.80 -7.73 6.44
CA HIS A 105 4.07 -6.48 6.23
C HIS A 105 2.96 -6.64 5.19
N PRO A 106 1.69 -6.29 5.48
CA PRO A 106 0.68 -6.12 4.44
C PRO A 106 0.92 -4.77 3.72
N ILE A 107 1.37 -4.81 2.46
CA ILE A 107 1.65 -3.61 1.67
C ILE A 107 0.41 -3.20 0.90
N HIS A 108 -0.07 -1.99 1.18
CA HIS A 108 -1.20 -1.36 0.51
C HIS A 108 -0.73 -0.26 -0.45
N LEU A 109 -1.38 -0.12 -1.60
CA LEU A 109 -1.15 0.96 -2.56
C LEU A 109 -2.46 1.73 -2.83
N HIS A 110 -2.42 3.04 -2.64
CA HIS A 110 -3.52 3.93 -2.96
C HIS A 110 -3.64 4.15 -4.48
N GLY A 111 -4.84 4.47 -4.95
CA GLY A 111 -5.10 4.90 -6.33
C GLY A 111 -5.02 3.82 -7.40
N HIS A 112 -4.57 2.60 -7.07
CA HIS A 112 -4.31 1.53 -8.02
C HIS A 112 -4.63 0.15 -7.44
N ASP A 113 -5.21 -0.71 -8.27
CA ASP A 113 -4.93 -2.14 -8.15
C ASP A 113 -3.56 -2.44 -8.74
N PHE A 114 -2.75 -3.25 -8.07
CA PHE A 114 -1.51 -3.80 -8.61
C PHE A 114 -1.62 -5.29 -8.92
N SER A 115 -0.88 -5.71 -9.95
CA SER A 115 -0.62 -7.10 -10.28
C SER A 115 0.47 -7.68 -9.39
N ILE A 116 0.25 -8.84 -8.79
CA ILE A 116 1.26 -9.60 -8.03
C ILE A 116 1.98 -10.54 -9.00
N LEU A 117 3.18 -10.15 -9.42
CA LEU A 117 3.98 -10.87 -10.40
C LEU A 117 4.76 -12.02 -9.78
N ALA A 118 5.25 -11.82 -8.57
CA ALA A 118 5.88 -12.83 -7.73
C ALA A 118 5.74 -12.45 -6.26
N GLN A 119 5.55 -13.43 -5.40
CA GLN A 119 5.48 -13.25 -3.94
C GLN A 119 6.07 -14.50 -3.31
N GLY A 120 6.89 -14.34 -2.28
CA GLY A 120 7.49 -15.49 -1.62
C GLY A 120 8.41 -15.13 -0.46
N GLN A 121 8.91 -16.16 0.21
CA GLN A 121 9.90 -16.03 1.28
C GLN A 121 10.87 -17.21 1.28
N PRO A 122 12.14 -16.98 1.67
CA PRO A 122 13.09 -18.06 1.88
C PRO A 122 12.69 -18.89 3.10
N GLY A 123 12.90 -20.20 3.06
CA GLY A 123 12.65 -21.06 4.22
C GLY A 123 12.73 -22.55 3.90
N PRO A 124 12.77 -23.42 4.92
CA PRO A 124 12.77 -24.88 4.73
C PRO A 124 11.56 -25.31 3.88
N GLY A 125 11.83 -26.05 2.80
CA GLY A 125 10.80 -26.51 1.87
C GLY A 125 10.24 -25.45 0.91
N LYS A 126 10.76 -24.22 0.92
CA LYS A 126 10.38 -23.17 -0.03
C LYS A 126 11.48 -22.97 -1.08
N PRO A 127 11.16 -23.00 -2.39
CA PRO A 127 12.15 -22.79 -3.43
C PRO A 127 12.74 -21.38 -3.34
N GLN A 128 14.05 -21.27 -3.59
CA GLN A 128 14.67 -19.97 -3.86
C GLN A 128 14.02 -19.39 -5.11
N TRP A 129 13.78 -18.08 -5.13
CA TRP A 129 13.20 -17.45 -6.30
C TRP A 129 14.16 -17.58 -7.49
N ASP A 130 13.70 -18.22 -8.56
CA ASP A 130 14.43 -18.38 -9.82
C ASP A 130 14.31 -17.16 -10.74
N GLY A 131 13.65 -16.09 -10.28
CA GLY A 131 13.35 -14.91 -11.08
C GLY A 131 12.09 -15.02 -11.94
N SER A 132 11.36 -16.14 -11.86
CA SER A 132 10.10 -16.32 -12.59
C SER A 132 9.02 -15.34 -12.13
N ILE A 133 8.21 -14.87 -13.08
CA ILE A 133 7.09 -13.96 -12.84
C ILE A 133 5.84 -14.38 -13.60
N ILE A 134 4.68 -14.11 -13.04
CA ILE A 134 3.38 -14.28 -13.67
C ILE A 134 3.01 -12.95 -14.35
N THR A 135 2.91 -12.95 -15.68
CA THR A 135 2.53 -11.75 -16.46
C THR A 135 1.21 -11.92 -17.22
N GLN A 136 0.71 -13.15 -17.32
CA GLN A 136 -0.58 -13.46 -17.92
C GLN A 136 -1.62 -13.58 -16.81
N ASN A 137 -2.50 -12.58 -16.71
CA ASN A 137 -3.54 -12.48 -15.69
C ASN A 137 -3.07 -12.79 -14.25
N PRO A 138 -2.00 -12.13 -13.76
CA PRO A 138 -1.59 -12.31 -12.37
C PRO A 138 -2.69 -11.86 -11.41
N PRO A 139 -2.66 -12.34 -10.14
CA PRO A 139 -3.50 -11.81 -9.07
C PRO A 139 -3.46 -10.28 -9.05
N ARG A 140 -4.61 -9.65 -8.85
CA ARG A 140 -4.75 -8.19 -8.91
C ARG A 140 -5.61 -7.67 -7.76
N ARG A 141 -5.05 -6.77 -6.95
CA ARG A 141 -5.67 -6.16 -5.76
C ARG A 141 -4.86 -4.94 -5.28
N ASP A 142 -5.33 -4.28 -4.23
CA ASP A 142 -4.67 -3.10 -3.63
C ASP A 142 -3.74 -3.41 -2.44
N THR A 143 -3.77 -4.64 -1.90
CA THR A 143 -3.01 -5.02 -0.70
C THR A 143 -2.46 -6.44 -0.82
N ALA A 144 -1.17 -6.65 -0.55
CA ALA A 144 -0.53 -7.97 -0.56
C ALA A 144 0.55 -8.09 0.52
N VAL A 145 0.74 -9.31 1.01
CA VAL A 145 1.70 -9.63 2.05
C VAL A 145 3.13 -9.62 1.50
N LEU A 146 3.97 -8.73 2.01
CA LEU A 146 5.41 -8.83 1.95
C LEU A 146 5.88 -9.70 3.13
N ALA A 147 6.16 -10.97 2.86
CA ALA A 147 6.56 -11.93 3.87
C ALA A 147 7.92 -11.57 4.52
N GLY A 148 8.10 -11.91 5.78
CA GLY A 148 9.36 -11.72 6.50
C GLY A 148 10.54 -12.39 5.80
N ASN A 149 11.65 -11.68 5.63
CA ASN A 149 12.82 -12.07 4.82
C ASN A 149 12.51 -12.36 3.34
N GLY A 150 11.29 -12.07 2.88
CA GLY A 150 10.79 -12.43 1.58
C GLY A 150 10.85 -11.31 0.55
N TRP A 151 10.05 -11.48 -0.50
CA TRP A 151 9.91 -10.54 -1.59
C TRP A 151 8.46 -10.41 -2.03
N LEU A 152 8.15 -9.22 -2.54
CA LEU A 152 6.92 -8.91 -3.24
C LEU A 152 7.28 -8.18 -4.52
N PHE A 153 6.90 -8.73 -5.67
CA PHE A 153 7.07 -8.12 -6.97
C PHE A 153 5.72 -7.73 -7.52
N ILE A 154 5.44 -6.42 -7.56
CA ILE A 154 4.17 -5.88 -8.04
C ILE A 154 4.34 -5.03 -9.29
N ALA A 155 3.25 -4.86 -10.04
CA ALA A 155 3.17 -3.88 -11.10
C ALA A 155 1.82 -3.16 -11.17
N PHE A 156 1.86 -1.86 -11.43
CA PHE A 156 0.67 -1.04 -11.69
C PHE A 156 0.92 -0.13 -12.90
N GLN A 157 -0.13 0.51 -13.40
CA GLN A 157 -0.06 1.34 -14.60
C GLN A 157 -0.26 2.81 -14.22
N THR A 158 0.55 3.72 -14.75
CA THR A 158 0.42 5.17 -14.53
C THR A 158 -0.76 5.78 -15.31
N ASN A 159 -1.96 5.35 -14.98
CA ASN A 159 -3.22 5.75 -15.61
C ASN A 159 -4.08 6.68 -14.74
N ASN A 160 -3.62 7.09 -13.56
CA ASN A 160 -4.35 7.85 -12.56
C ASN A 160 -3.45 8.96 -11.93
N PRO A 161 -3.42 10.19 -12.48
CA PRO A 161 -2.59 11.26 -11.91
C PRO A 161 -2.94 11.57 -10.46
N GLY A 162 -1.94 11.68 -9.59
CA GLY A 162 -2.16 11.92 -8.17
C GLY A 162 -0.94 11.69 -7.29
N ALA A 163 -1.11 11.90 -5.99
CA ALA A 163 -0.14 11.57 -4.96
C ALA A 163 -0.63 10.33 -4.20
N TRP A 164 -0.03 9.16 -4.47
CA TRP A 164 -0.53 7.86 -4.03
C TRP A 164 0.39 7.24 -2.98
N LEU A 165 -0.10 7.14 -1.74
CA LEU A 165 0.61 6.48 -0.65
C LEU A 165 0.72 4.96 -0.91
N MET A 166 1.90 4.40 -0.65
CA MET A 166 2.14 2.97 -0.52
C MET A 166 2.74 2.71 0.84
N HIS A 167 2.13 1.84 1.65
CA HIS A 167 2.54 1.68 3.05
C HIS A 167 2.23 0.29 3.61
N CYS A 168 2.85 -0.04 4.75
CA CYS A 168 2.40 -1.16 5.56
C CYS A 168 1.08 -0.82 6.24
N HIS A 169 0.10 -1.72 6.18
CA HIS A 169 -1.24 -1.50 6.74
C HIS A 169 -1.37 -1.90 8.23
N ILE A 170 -0.26 -2.31 8.87
CA ILE A 170 -0.18 -2.40 10.34
C ILE A 170 0.02 -0.98 10.86
N GLY A 171 -0.93 -0.47 11.65
CA GLY A 171 -0.96 0.92 12.13
C GLY A 171 0.38 1.40 12.69
N TRP A 172 0.94 0.66 13.64
CA TRP A 172 2.21 1.02 14.27
C TRP A 172 3.39 1.09 13.28
N HIS A 173 3.38 0.30 12.21
CA HIS A 173 4.46 0.34 11.21
C HIS A 173 4.32 1.54 10.26
N VAL A 174 3.10 1.97 9.91
CA VAL A 174 2.92 3.21 9.12
C VAL A 174 3.22 4.43 9.98
N ASP A 175 2.85 4.42 11.27
CA ASP A 175 3.21 5.46 12.24
C ASP A 175 4.75 5.59 12.37
N GLU A 176 5.49 4.47 12.33
CA GLU A 176 6.95 4.42 12.32
C GLU A 176 7.59 4.80 10.97
N GLY A 177 6.77 5.07 9.95
CA GLY A 177 7.20 5.59 8.65
C GLY A 177 7.49 4.52 7.59
N LEU A 178 6.96 3.29 7.72
CA LEU A 178 7.01 2.27 6.66
C LEU A 178 6.00 2.62 5.56
N ALA A 179 6.30 3.70 4.85
CA ALA A 179 5.47 4.29 3.82
C ALA A 179 6.31 5.08 2.82
N LEU A 180 5.73 5.33 1.64
CA LEU A 180 6.24 6.19 0.59
C LEU A 180 5.08 6.66 -0.28
N GLN A 181 5.30 7.61 -1.19
CA GLN A 181 4.24 8.04 -2.11
C GLN A 181 4.73 8.17 -3.54
N PHE A 182 3.88 7.79 -4.48
CA PHE A 182 4.10 8.01 -5.90
C PHE A 182 3.43 9.31 -6.33
N ILE A 183 4.19 10.22 -6.92
CA ILE A 183 3.64 11.41 -7.58
C ILE A 183 3.53 11.09 -9.06
N GLU A 184 2.34 10.66 -9.42
CA GLU A 184 2.03 10.22 -10.76
C GLU A 184 1.55 11.40 -11.59
N ARG A 185 2.26 11.67 -12.70
CA ARG A 185 1.88 12.68 -13.70
C ARG A 185 1.59 14.04 -13.05
N GLN A 186 2.60 14.57 -12.35
CA GLN A 186 2.50 15.77 -11.51
C GLN A 186 1.92 16.99 -12.25
N ASP A 187 2.25 17.13 -13.52
CA ASP A 187 1.77 18.20 -14.41
C ASP A 187 0.25 18.20 -14.59
N GLU A 188 -0.41 17.06 -14.41
CA GLU A 188 -1.86 16.92 -14.50
C GLU A 188 -2.57 17.17 -13.16
N ILE A 189 -1.88 16.96 -12.02
CA ILE A 189 -2.47 16.99 -10.67
C ILE A 189 -3.13 18.33 -10.36
N ARG A 190 -2.48 19.45 -10.68
CA ARG A 190 -2.99 20.79 -10.33
C ARG A 190 -4.37 21.06 -10.92
N GLY A 191 -4.66 20.54 -12.12
CA GLY A 191 -5.96 20.67 -12.77
C GLY A 191 -7.07 19.80 -12.16
N LEU A 192 -6.71 18.82 -11.32
CA LEU A 192 -7.64 17.89 -10.67
C LEU A 192 -8.00 18.31 -9.24
N VAL A 193 -7.23 19.22 -8.63
CA VAL A 193 -7.46 19.67 -7.25
C VAL A 193 -8.57 20.70 -7.19
N ASN A 194 -9.63 20.41 -6.45
CA ASN A 194 -10.64 21.40 -6.07
C ASN A 194 -10.10 22.30 -4.95
N TYR A 195 -9.42 23.37 -5.33
CA TYR A 195 -8.61 24.17 -4.42
C TYR A 195 -9.40 24.83 -3.28
N ILE A 196 -10.59 25.38 -3.55
CA ILE A 196 -11.36 26.13 -2.54
C ILE A 196 -11.65 25.27 -1.30
N PRO A 197 -12.38 24.14 -1.40
CA PRO A 197 -12.67 23.30 -0.24
C PRO A 197 -11.42 22.66 0.35
N PHE A 198 -10.40 22.36 -0.47
CA PHE A 198 -9.14 21.81 0.02
C PHE A 198 -8.39 22.82 0.91
N ASN A 199 -8.26 24.07 0.46
CA ASN A 199 -7.63 25.15 1.21
C ASN A 199 -8.43 25.54 2.46
N GLU A 200 -9.76 25.55 2.38
CA GLU A 200 -10.63 25.77 3.55
C GLU A 200 -10.42 24.69 4.63
N ASN A 201 -10.27 23.43 4.22
CA ASN A 201 -9.96 22.34 5.14
C ASN A 201 -8.57 22.51 5.79
N CYS A 202 -7.53 22.86 5.00
CA CYS A 202 -6.20 23.16 5.54
C CYS A 202 -6.25 24.32 6.56
N ALA A 203 -6.96 25.40 6.23
CA ALA A 203 -7.11 26.53 7.15
C ALA A 203 -7.85 26.16 8.44
N ALA A 204 -8.91 25.34 8.35
CA ALA A 204 -9.63 24.82 9.50
C ALA A 204 -8.73 23.92 10.37
N TRP A 205 -7.92 23.06 9.75
CA TRP A 205 -6.97 22.20 10.43
C TRP A 205 -5.90 23.00 11.19
N SER A 206 -5.24 23.95 10.54
CA SER A 206 -4.20 24.77 11.21
C SER A 206 -4.78 25.58 12.38
N LYS A 207 -6.03 26.06 12.28
CA LYS A 207 -6.74 26.68 13.41
C LYS A 207 -6.99 25.68 14.54
N TYR A 208 -7.42 24.46 14.22
CA TYR A 208 -7.70 23.42 15.19
C TYR A 208 -6.44 22.98 15.95
N VAL A 209 -5.36 22.65 15.23
CA VAL A 209 -4.07 22.22 15.79
C VAL A 209 -3.55 23.26 16.78
N LYS A 210 -3.56 24.54 16.39
CA LYS A 210 -3.13 25.65 17.26
C LYS A 210 -4.02 25.80 18.48
N THR A 211 -5.34 25.67 18.34
CA THR A 211 -6.29 25.83 19.46
C THR A 211 -6.20 24.68 20.46
N LYS A 212 -5.87 23.48 19.98
CA LYS A 212 -5.82 22.25 20.79
C LYS A 212 -4.40 21.86 21.22
N ASN A 213 -3.37 22.63 20.82
CA ASN A 213 -1.96 22.32 21.04
C ASN A 213 -1.61 20.89 20.58
N ILE A 214 -2.12 20.48 19.42
CA ILE A 214 -1.82 19.17 18.85
C ILE A 214 -0.39 19.18 18.31
N VAL A 215 0.35 18.12 18.61
CA VAL A 215 1.70 17.88 18.10
C VAL A 215 1.66 16.56 17.33
N GLN A 216 2.18 16.55 16.11
CA GLN A 216 2.36 15.33 15.34
C GLN A 216 3.48 14.51 15.98
N ALA A 217 3.18 13.28 16.38
CA ALA A 217 4.10 12.41 17.14
C ALA A 217 4.72 11.29 16.30
N ASP A 218 4.22 11.08 15.09
CA ASP A 218 4.52 9.96 14.20
C ASP A 218 4.75 10.44 12.75
N SER A 219 4.74 9.51 11.80
CA SER A 219 4.92 9.77 10.37
C SER A 219 3.87 10.74 9.79
N GLY A 220 2.70 10.87 10.41
CA GLY A 220 1.57 11.63 9.91
C GLY A 220 0.80 10.99 8.74
N ALA A 221 1.08 9.73 8.41
CA ALA A 221 0.50 9.00 7.27
C ALA A 221 -0.72 8.14 7.64
#